data_AF-A0A9R0Y408-F1
#
_entry.id   AF-A0A9R0Y408-F1
#
_cell.length_a   1.000
_cell.length_b   1.000
_cell.length_c   1.000
_cell.angle_alpha   90.00
_cell.angle_beta   90.00
_cell.angle_gamma   90.00
#
_symmetry.space_group_name_H-M   'P 1'
#
loop_
_entity.id
_entity.type
_entity.pdbx_description
1 polymer ?
#
loop_
_entity_poly.entity_id
_entity_poly.type
_entity_poly.pdbx_seq_one_letter_code
_entity_poly.pdbx_strand_id
1 'polypeptide(L)'
;MAFCSPHSTTSLRSPCTTIPNSGFRQNQVILFTTRSSRRSNTRHGARTFQVSCAVEQPIVIGLAADSGCGKSTFMRRLTSVFGGAAEPPKGGNPDSNTLISDTTTVICLDDYHSLDRTGRKEKGVTALDPKANDFDLMYEQVKAIKEGKAIEKPIYNHVTGLLDPAELIQPPKIFVIEGLHPMYDERVRELLDFSIYLDISNEVKFAWKIQRDMAERGHSLESIKASIEARKPDFDAFIDPQKQYADAVIEVLPTQLIPDDNEGKVLRVKLIMKEGIKFFNPVYLFDEGSTINWIPCGRKLTCSYPGIKFSYGPDTYFGQEVLILAYLPFCVKRVMLTAVTWK
;
A
#
# COMPACT_ATOMS: atom_id res chain seq x y z
N MET A 1 -9.45 17.19 -12.31
CA MET A 1 -9.39 18.45 -13.08
C MET A 1 -8.04 18.49 -13.77
N ALA A 2 -8.01 18.37 -15.10
CA ALA A 2 -6.77 18.39 -15.87
C ALA A 2 -6.22 19.82 -15.92
N PHE A 3 -4.96 20.01 -15.53
CA PHE A 3 -4.25 21.26 -15.76
C PHE A 3 -3.72 21.28 -17.20
N CYS A 4 -4.52 21.81 -18.12
CA CYS A 4 -4.02 22.28 -19.41
C CYS A 4 -3.56 23.73 -19.24
N SER A 5 -2.32 24.04 -19.59
CA SER A 5 -1.88 25.42 -19.83
C SER A 5 -1.90 25.69 -21.33
N PRO A 6 -2.89 26.42 -21.89
CA PRO A 6 -2.86 26.84 -23.27
C PRO A 6 -2.34 28.29 -23.37
N HIS A 7 -1.34 28.54 -24.22
CA HIS A 7 -1.08 29.90 -24.69
C HIS A 7 -1.89 30.19 -25.97
N SER A 8 -2.88 31.07 -25.78
CA SER A 8 -3.69 31.91 -26.70
C SER A 8 -4.26 31.37 -28.03
N THR A 9 -5.56 31.05 -27.95
CA THR A 9 -6.73 31.51 -28.75
C THR A 9 -6.71 31.54 -30.29
N THR A 10 -7.61 30.78 -30.94
CA THR A 10 -8.89 31.28 -31.51
C THR A 10 -9.80 30.11 -31.93
N SER A 11 -11.12 30.28 -31.78
CA SER A 11 -12.19 29.31 -32.05
C SER A 11 -12.27 28.85 -33.50
N LEU A 12 -12.76 27.63 -33.76
CA LEU A 12 -13.59 27.28 -34.93
C LEU A 12 -14.30 25.91 -34.73
N ARG A 13 -15.53 25.79 -35.23
CA ARG A 13 -16.46 24.67 -35.09
C ARG A 13 -16.30 23.60 -36.21
N SER A 14 -16.58 22.34 -35.87
CA SER A 14 -17.05 21.20 -36.71
C SER A 14 -16.02 20.40 -37.56
N PRO A 15 -16.36 19.20 -38.08
CA PRO A 15 -16.58 17.92 -37.40
C PRO A 15 -15.48 16.86 -37.73
N CYS A 16 -15.23 15.92 -36.83
CA CYS A 16 -14.24 14.85 -36.99
C CYS A 16 -14.70 13.79 -38.00
N THR A 17 -13.89 13.45 -39.01
CA THR A 17 -14.08 12.28 -39.87
C THR A 17 -12.93 11.29 -39.61
N THR A 18 -13.25 10.06 -39.22
CA THR A 18 -12.30 8.96 -38.99
C THR A 18 -12.20 8.08 -40.24
N ILE A 19 -10.98 7.77 -40.68
CA ILE A 19 -10.68 6.71 -41.67
C ILE A 19 -9.79 5.66 -40.96
N PRO A 20 -10.02 4.34 -41.16
CA PRO A 20 -9.42 3.29 -40.33
C PRO A 20 -8.12 2.71 -40.90
N ASN A 21 -7.38 2.04 -40.00
CA ASN A 21 -6.31 1.05 -40.20
C ASN A 21 -4.88 1.51 -40.52
N SER A 22 -4.06 1.51 -39.47
CA SER A 22 -2.80 0.75 -39.40
C SER A 22 -2.32 0.69 -37.95
N GLY A 23 -1.95 -0.49 -37.46
CA GLY A 23 -1.61 -0.76 -36.07
C GLY A 23 -0.40 0.04 -35.58
N PHE A 24 -0.63 0.94 -34.63
CA PHE A 24 0.32 1.50 -33.66
C PHE A 24 -0.54 2.28 -32.66
N ARG A 25 -0.83 1.74 -31.47
CA ARG A 25 -1.63 2.44 -30.45
C ARG A 25 -0.76 3.44 -29.69
N GLN A 26 -0.35 4.51 -30.37
CA GLN A 26 -0.22 5.82 -29.75
C GLN A 26 -1.35 6.67 -30.33
N ASN A 27 -2.25 7.18 -29.49
CA ASN A 27 -3.24 8.17 -29.93
C ASN A 27 -2.52 9.49 -30.18
N GLN A 28 -1.78 9.58 -31.30
CA GLN A 28 -1.24 10.84 -31.80
C GLN A 28 -2.36 11.60 -32.50
N VAL A 29 -2.85 12.65 -31.87
CA VAL A 29 -3.75 13.60 -32.55
C VAL A 29 -2.87 14.58 -33.32
N ILE A 30 -2.67 14.32 -34.61
CA ILE A 30 -1.96 15.23 -35.52
C ILE A 30 -2.99 16.22 -36.09
N LEU A 31 -2.96 17.47 -35.61
CA LEU A 31 -3.78 18.55 -36.16
C LEU A 31 -3.03 19.22 -37.33
N PHE A 32 -3.52 18.99 -38.56
CA PHE A 32 -3.06 19.72 -39.74
C PHE A 32 -3.83 21.05 -39.87
N THR A 33 -3.14 22.18 -39.79
CA THR A 33 -3.74 23.48 -40.14
C THR A 33 -3.43 23.79 -41.60
N THR A 34 -4.36 23.54 -42.53
CA THR A 34 -4.24 24.05 -43.90
C THR A 34 -4.76 25.47 -43.94
N ARG A 35 -3.86 26.46 -43.87
CA ARG A 35 -4.22 27.85 -44.12
C ARG A 35 -4.36 28.04 -45.64
N SER A 36 -5.58 28.01 -46.15
CA SER A 36 -5.89 28.45 -47.50
C SER A 36 -5.65 29.96 -47.59
N SER A 37 -4.48 30.39 -48.10
CA SER A 37 -4.30 31.76 -48.58
C SER A 37 -3.75 31.76 -50.02
N ARG A 38 -4.53 32.35 -50.92
CA ARG A 38 -4.09 32.75 -52.27
C ARG A 38 -2.84 33.63 -52.18
N ARG A 39 -1.88 33.33 -53.06
CA ARG A 39 -0.74 34.16 -53.52
C ARG A 39 0.21 34.72 -52.45
N SER A 40 1.34 34.03 -52.26
CA SER A 40 2.71 34.60 -52.39
C SER A 40 3.77 33.54 -52.12
N ASN A 41 4.81 33.49 -52.95
CA ASN A 41 5.97 32.60 -52.81
C ASN A 41 6.78 32.95 -51.56
N THR A 42 6.54 32.24 -50.46
CA THR A 42 7.49 32.19 -49.32
C THR A 42 7.35 30.84 -48.62
N ARG A 43 8.42 30.04 -48.61
CA ARG A 43 8.50 28.74 -47.90
C ARG A 43 8.19 28.95 -46.41
N HIS A 44 6.99 28.59 -45.97
CA HIS A 44 6.63 28.55 -44.55
C HIS A 44 6.63 27.09 -44.10
N GLY A 45 7.58 26.74 -43.22
CA GLY A 45 7.65 25.41 -42.61
C GLY A 45 6.38 25.13 -41.81
N ALA A 46 5.74 24.00 -42.09
CA ALA A 46 4.65 23.50 -41.27
C ALA A 46 5.20 23.23 -39.86
N ARG A 47 4.72 23.97 -38.85
CA ARG A 47 4.98 23.65 -37.44
C ARG A 47 4.02 22.54 -37.03
N THR A 48 4.54 21.33 -36.92
CA THR A 48 3.83 20.20 -36.33
C THR A 48 3.77 20.41 -34.81
N PHE A 49 2.57 20.57 -34.25
CA PHE A 49 2.38 20.53 -32.80
C PHE A 49 2.02 19.10 -32.42
N GLN A 50 2.95 18.43 -31.74
CA GLN A 50 2.70 17.11 -31.17
C GLN A 50 2.09 17.31 -29.77
N VAL A 51 0.79 17.08 -29.65
CA VAL A 51 0.12 17.00 -28.35
C VAL A 51 0.18 15.55 -27.90
N SER A 52 1.15 15.23 -27.04
CA SER A 52 1.16 13.95 -26.32
C SER A 52 0.24 14.06 -25.11
N CYS A 53 -0.90 13.38 -25.15
CA CYS A 53 -1.66 13.13 -23.92
C CYS A 53 -0.81 12.20 -23.05
N ALA A 54 -0.22 12.71 -21.98
CA ALA A 54 0.44 11.88 -20.99
C ALA A 54 -0.63 10.98 -20.35
N VAL A 55 -0.46 9.66 -20.50
CA VAL A 55 -1.23 8.69 -19.73
C VAL A 55 -0.84 8.93 -18.27
N GLU A 56 -1.81 9.16 -17.38
CA GLU A 56 -1.53 9.22 -15.94
C GLU A 56 -0.80 7.93 -15.55
N GLN A 57 0.46 8.05 -15.13
CA GLN A 57 1.24 6.90 -14.69
C GLN A 57 0.62 6.39 -13.37
N PRO A 58 0.45 5.07 -13.22
CA PRO A 58 -0.04 4.49 -11.98
C PRO A 58 0.88 4.86 -10.80
N ILE A 59 0.27 5.21 -9.67
CA ILE A 59 0.96 5.41 -8.40
C ILE A 59 1.10 4.07 -7.72
N VAL A 60 2.31 3.69 -7.29
CA VAL A 60 2.59 2.42 -6.63
C VAL A 60 2.79 2.64 -5.13
N ILE A 61 2.01 1.92 -4.30
CA ILE A 61 2.10 1.97 -2.85
C ILE A 61 2.53 0.60 -2.31
N GLY A 62 3.57 0.55 -1.50
CA GLY A 62 4.00 -0.67 -0.81
C GLY A 62 3.40 -0.76 0.60
N LEU A 63 2.83 -1.92 0.96
CA LEU A 63 2.40 -2.23 2.32
C LEU A 63 3.09 -3.49 2.85
N ALA A 64 4.06 -3.32 3.74
CA ALA A 64 4.62 -4.44 4.49
C ALA A 64 3.75 -4.74 5.71
N ALA A 65 3.32 -5.98 5.82
CA ALA A 65 2.49 -6.46 6.92
C ALA A 65 2.62 -7.98 7.07
N ASP A 66 2.80 -8.45 8.30
CA ASP A 66 2.82 -9.88 8.61
C ASP A 66 1.44 -10.53 8.43
N SER A 67 1.43 -11.84 8.22
CA SER A 67 0.21 -12.64 8.20
C SER A 67 -0.56 -12.52 9.53
N GLY A 68 -1.87 -12.25 9.46
CA GLY A 68 -2.74 -12.20 10.64
C GLY A 68 -2.66 -10.90 11.47
N CYS A 69 -1.93 -9.88 11.02
CA CYS A 69 -1.69 -8.65 11.76
C CYS A 69 -2.73 -7.52 11.49
N GLY A 70 -3.86 -7.85 10.86
CA GLY A 70 -4.89 -6.87 10.48
C GLY A 70 -4.76 -6.26 9.09
N LYS A 71 -3.88 -6.81 8.22
CA LYS A 71 -3.66 -6.36 6.83
C LYS A 71 -4.98 -6.14 6.07
N SER A 72 -5.88 -7.12 6.07
CA SER A 72 -7.17 -7.00 5.37
C SER A 72 -8.04 -5.87 5.91
N THR A 73 -7.98 -5.59 7.21
CA THR A 73 -8.70 -4.46 7.83
C THR A 73 -8.07 -3.13 7.42
N PHE A 74 -6.74 -3.05 7.40
CA PHE A 74 -6.01 -1.87 6.94
C PHE A 74 -6.30 -1.58 5.46
N MET A 75 -6.27 -2.61 4.63
CA MET A 75 -6.54 -2.51 3.19
C MET A 75 -7.96 -2.07 2.86
N ARG A 76 -8.97 -2.61 3.55
CA ARG A 76 -10.37 -2.13 3.40
C ARG A 76 -10.53 -0.64 3.70
N ARG A 77 -9.71 -0.08 4.59
CA ARG A 77 -9.75 1.36 4.92
C ARG A 77 -9.07 2.19 3.86
N LEU A 78 -7.89 1.75 3.44
CA LEU A 78 -7.12 2.40 2.40
C LEU A 78 -7.92 2.44 1.08
N THR A 79 -8.52 1.32 0.67
CA THR A 79 -9.38 1.29 -0.52
C THR A 79 -10.63 2.14 -0.35
N SER A 80 -11.28 2.13 0.82
CA SER A 80 -12.42 3.01 1.10
C SER A 80 -12.09 4.51 0.99
N VAL A 81 -10.83 4.91 1.18
CA VAL A 81 -10.37 6.29 1.00
C VAL A 81 -10.09 6.60 -0.47
N PHE A 82 -9.49 5.65 -1.19
CA PHE A 82 -9.10 5.84 -2.60
C PHE A 82 -10.26 5.70 -3.60
N GLY A 83 -11.27 4.89 -3.28
CA GLY A 83 -12.49 4.74 -4.07
C GLY A 83 -13.08 3.33 -3.95
N GLY A 84 -14.41 3.25 -4.08
CA GLY A 84 -15.18 2.03 -4.27
C GLY A 84 -15.03 0.91 -3.22
N ALA A 85 -15.87 -0.12 -3.35
CA ALA A 85 -15.63 -1.40 -2.68
C ALA A 85 -14.69 -2.23 -3.56
N ALA A 86 -13.56 -2.67 -3.01
CA ALA A 86 -12.66 -3.56 -3.73
C ALA A 86 -13.23 -4.99 -3.75
N GLU A 87 -13.38 -5.57 -4.94
CA GLU A 87 -13.93 -6.91 -5.17
C GLU A 87 -12.90 -7.81 -5.87
N PRO A 88 -12.96 -9.14 -5.67
CA PRO A 88 -12.17 -10.07 -6.47
C PRO A 88 -12.46 -9.95 -7.99
N PRO A 89 -11.52 -10.32 -8.87
CA PRO A 89 -11.71 -10.26 -10.31
C PRO A 89 -12.90 -11.12 -10.77
N LYS A 90 -13.85 -10.49 -11.47
CA LYS A 90 -15.09 -11.15 -11.93
C LYS A 90 -14.79 -12.21 -12.98
N GLY A 91 -15.20 -13.45 -12.72
CA GLY A 91 -14.99 -14.57 -13.64
C GLY A 91 -13.57 -15.14 -13.64
N GLY A 92 -12.71 -14.71 -12.70
CA GLY A 92 -11.37 -15.26 -12.50
C GLY A 92 -11.36 -16.47 -11.56
N ASN A 93 -10.16 -16.87 -11.14
CA ASN A 93 -9.96 -17.90 -10.14
C ASN A 93 -10.63 -17.47 -8.80
N PRO A 94 -11.50 -18.31 -8.19
CA PRO A 94 -12.17 -17.96 -6.93
C PRO A 94 -11.20 -17.76 -5.75
N ASP A 95 -9.99 -18.32 -5.84
CA ASP A 95 -8.93 -18.20 -4.84
C ASP A 95 -7.90 -17.11 -5.20
N SER A 96 -8.21 -16.23 -6.16
CA SER A 96 -7.36 -15.07 -6.48
C SER A 96 -7.25 -14.14 -5.27
N ASN A 97 -6.02 -13.68 -5.02
CA ASN A 97 -5.71 -12.75 -3.93
C ASN A 97 -5.86 -11.28 -4.35
N THR A 98 -6.18 -11.03 -5.63
CA THR A 98 -6.29 -9.69 -6.17
C THR A 98 -7.62 -9.04 -5.76
N LEU A 99 -7.56 -7.78 -5.34
CA LEU A 99 -8.75 -6.96 -5.12
C LEU A 99 -8.74 -5.76 -6.07
N ILE A 100 -9.83 -5.58 -6.80
CA ILE A 100 -9.99 -4.54 -7.82
C ILE A 100 -11.12 -3.60 -7.41
N SER A 101 -10.82 -2.31 -7.43
CA SER A 101 -11.76 -1.21 -7.27
C SER A 101 -11.76 -0.34 -8.54
N ASP A 102 -12.59 0.70 -8.56
CA ASP A 102 -12.67 1.69 -9.63
C ASP A 102 -11.35 2.47 -9.85
N THR A 103 -10.58 2.63 -8.78
CA THR A 103 -9.36 3.44 -8.71
C THR A 103 -8.12 2.62 -8.38
N THR A 104 -8.31 1.55 -7.61
CA THR A 104 -7.23 0.85 -6.91
C THR A 104 -7.23 -0.62 -7.28
N THR A 105 -6.06 -1.18 -7.61
CA THR A 105 -5.85 -2.62 -7.63
C THR A 105 -4.84 -2.99 -6.56
N VAL A 106 -5.18 -3.98 -5.75
CA VAL A 106 -4.36 -4.51 -4.67
C VAL A 106 -3.92 -5.93 -5.04
N ILE A 107 -2.63 -6.20 -4.97
CA ILE A 107 -2.06 -7.52 -5.21
C ILE A 107 -1.32 -8.04 -3.98
N CYS A 108 -1.47 -9.34 -3.70
CA CYS A 108 -0.75 -10.03 -2.64
C CYS A 108 0.61 -10.50 -3.14
N LEU A 109 1.68 -10.17 -2.43
CA LEU A 109 3.04 -10.56 -2.83
C LEU A 109 3.32 -12.06 -2.66
N ASP A 110 2.49 -12.79 -1.91
CA ASP A 110 2.54 -14.25 -1.86
C ASP A 110 2.33 -14.87 -3.26
N ASP A 111 1.69 -14.15 -4.19
CA ASP A 111 1.55 -14.59 -5.59
C ASP A 111 2.91 -14.73 -6.29
N TYR A 112 3.95 -14.02 -5.83
CA TYR A 112 5.31 -14.10 -6.34
C TYR A 112 6.17 -15.12 -5.58
N HIS A 113 5.58 -16.08 -4.87
CA HIS A 113 6.37 -17.18 -4.34
C HIS A 113 7.03 -17.98 -5.47
N SER A 114 8.34 -18.20 -5.37
CA SER A 114 9.09 -19.10 -6.26
C SER A 114 8.92 -20.58 -5.86
N LEU A 115 8.44 -20.83 -4.64
CA LEU A 115 8.23 -22.15 -4.06
C LEU A 115 6.82 -22.26 -3.47
N ASP A 116 6.10 -23.29 -3.90
CA ASP A 116 4.84 -23.66 -3.28
C ASP A 116 5.02 -24.18 -1.84
N ARG A 117 3.91 -24.52 -1.17
CA ARG A 117 3.94 -24.99 0.23
C ARG A 117 4.79 -26.25 0.41
N THR A 118 4.76 -27.16 -0.55
CA THR A 118 5.50 -28.43 -0.51
C THR A 118 6.97 -28.18 -0.79
N GLY A 119 7.30 -27.40 -1.82
CA GLY A 119 8.66 -27.04 -2.19
C GLY A 119 9.41 -26.30 -1.07
N ARG A 120 8.73 -25.41 -0.35
CA ARG A 120 9.29 -24.77 0.86
C ARG A 120 9.63 -25.78 1.95
N LYS A 121 8.75 -26.76 2.19
CA LYS A 121 8.96 -27.82 3.18
C LYS A 121 10.14 -28.72 2.79
N GLU A 122 10.25 -29.09 1.52
CA GLU A 122 11.35 -29.91 1.00
C GLU A 122 12.71 -29.20 1.11
N LYS A 123 12.75 -27.90 0.84
CA LYS A 123 13.98 -27.09 0.98
C LYS A 123 14.28 -26.63 2.40
N GLY A 124 13.35 -26.84 3.34
CA GLY A 124 13.50 -26.39 4.73
C GLY A 124 13.54 -24.86 4.88
N VAL A 125 12.85 -24.12 4.00
CA VAL A 125 12.77 -22.65 4.04
C VAL A 125 11.35 -22.19 4.36
N THR A 126 11.21 -21.03 5.00
CA THR A 126 9.89 -20.44 5.28
C THR A 126 9.44 -19.55 4.11
N ALA A 127 8.21 -19.01 4.18
CA ALA A 127 7.78 -17.96 3.24
C ALA A 127 8.50 -16.62 3.49
N LEU A 128 9.08 -16.44 4.68
CA LEU A 128 9.79 -15.21 5.05
C LEU A 128 11.18 -15.19 4.41
N ASP A 129 11.75 -16.35 4.11
CA ASP A 129 13.05 -16.46 3.44
C ASP A 129 12.93 -15.90 2.00
N PRO A 130 13.80 -14.94 1.62
CA PRO A 130 13.89 -14.40 0.26
C PRO A 130 14.00 -15.48 -0.83
N LYS A 131 14.61 -16.63 -0.53
CA LYS A 131 14.75 -17.77 -1.47
C LYS A 131 13.41 -18.38 -1.89
N ALA A 132 12.35 -18.14 -1.13
CA ALA A 132 11.00 -18.60 -1.45
C ALA A 132 10.20 -17.61 -2.31
N ASN A 133 10.80 -16.48 -2.70
CA ASN A 133 10.15 -15.41 -3.46
C ASN A 133 10.91 -15.14 -4.77
N ASP A 134 10.18 -14.79 -5.82
CA ASP A 134 10.71 -14.39 -7.13
C ASP A 134 10.69 -12.86 -7.24
N PHE A 135 11.79 -12.24 -6.80
CA PHE A 135 11.94 -10.78 -6.85
C PHE A 135 12.18 -10.24 -8.27
N ASP A 136 12.69 -11.07 -9.19
CA ASP A 136 12.90 -10.67 -10.57
C ASP A 136 11.55 -10.52 -11.27
N LEU A 137 10.68 -11.52 -11.15
CA LEU A 137 9.31 -11.44 -11.67
C LEU A 137 8.51 -10.31 -11.02
N MET A 138 8.64 -10.13 -9.70
CA MET A 138 8.00 -9.03 -8.97
C MET A 138 8.44 -7.67 -9.52
N TYR A 139 9.74 -7.43 -9.66
CA TYR A 139 10.28 -6.18 -10.20
C TYR A 139 9.79 -5.93 -11.63
N GLU A 140 9.89 -6.91 -12.52
CA GLU A 140 9.48 -6.77 -13.91
C GLU A 140 8.01 -6.40 -14.03
N GLN A 141 7.14 -7.05 -13.25
CA GLN A 141 5.70 -6.83 -13.31
C GLN A 141 5.27 -5.52 -12.64
N VAL A 142 5.82 -5.16 -11.49
CA VAL A 142 5.54 -3.86 -10.85
C VAL A 142 5.99 -2.72 -11.77
N LYS A 143 7.16 -2.85 -12.40
CA LYS A 143 7.64 -1.88 -13.38
C LYS A 143 6.71 -1.79 -14.59
N ALA A 144 6.29 -2.92 -15.15
CA ALA A 144 5.36 -2.94 -16.28
C ALA A 144 4.04 -2.23 -15.96
N ILE A 145 3.46 -2.47 -14.77
CA ILE A 145 2.27 -1.76 -14.31
C ILE A 145 2.53 -0.25 -14.21
N LYS A 146 3.62 0.17 -13.58
CA LYS A 146 3.98 1.60 -13.47
C LYS A 146 4.19 2.27 -14.83
N GLU A 147 4.62 1.52 -15.84
CA GLU A 147 4.72 1.96 -17.23
C GLU A 147 3.39 1.90 -18.01
N GLY A 148 2.29 1.51 -17.38
CA GLY A 148 0.97 1.42 -17.99
C GLY A 148 0.76 0.18 -18.86
N LYS A 149 1.51 -0.90 -18.60
CA LYS A 149 1.40 -2.19 -19.32
C LYS A 149 0.74 -3.25 -18.43
N ALA A 150 -0.18 -4.02 -19.01
CA ALA A 150 -0.79 -5.15 -18.32
C ALA A 150 0.23 -6.30 -18.11
N ILE A 151 -0.02 -7.13 -17.11
CA ILE A 151 0.84 -8.25 -16.71
C ILE A 151 0.02 -9.54 -16.57
N GLU A 152 0.66 -10.68 -16.77
CA GLU A 152 0.12 -12.00 -16.42
C GLU A 152 0.72 -12.40 -15.06
N LYS A 153 0.00 -12.09 -13.98
CA LYS A 153 0.46 -12.32 -12.61
C LYS A 153 0.09 -13.74 -12.17
N PRO A 154 1.01 -14.56 -11.65
CA PRO A 154 0.66 -15.85 -11.03
C PRO A 154 -0.34 -15.69 -9.87
N ILE A 155 -0.94 -16.80 -9.44
CA ILE A 155 -1.83 -16.83 -8.27
C ILE A 155 -1.28 -17.84 -7.28
N TYR A 156 -1.03 -17.42 -6.04
CA TYR A 156 -0.74 -18.36 -4.95
C TYR A 156 -2.02 -18.73 -4.24
N ASN A 157 -2.48 -19.95 -4.46
CA ASN A 157 -3.71 -20.43 -3.86
C ASN A 157 -3.48 -20.83 -2.39
N HIS A 158 -4.00 -20.04 -1.45
CA HIS A 158 -3.81 -20.31 -0.02
C HIS A 158 -4.54 -21.58 0.47
N VAL A 159 -5.56 -22.05 -0.25
CA VAL A 159 -6.31 -23.27 0.08
C VAL A 159 -5.46 -24.49 -0.24
N THR A 160 -5.06 -24.63 -1.51
CA THR A 160 -4.27 -25.78 -1.98
C THR A 160 -2.80 -25.68 -1.57
N GLY A 161 -2.29 -24.45 -1.45
CA GLY A 161 -0.88 -24.17 -1.21
C GLY A 161 0.00 -24.24 -2.46
N LEU A 162 -0.60 -24.22 -3.65
CA LEU A 162 0.05 -24.33 -4.97
C LEU A 162 0.06 -22.99 -5.72
N LEU A 163 0.87 -22.93 -6.79
CA LEU A 163 0.87 -21.85 -7.76
C LEU A 163 -0.10 -22.19 -8.90
N ASP A 164 -1.19 -21.44 -8.98
CA ASP A 164 -2.23 -21.57 -9.99
C ASP A 164 -1.86 -20.77 -11.26
N PRO A 165 -2.53 -21.03 -12.40
CA PRO A 165 -2.32 -20.27 -13.63
C PRO A 165 -2.49 -18.76 -13.45
N ALA A 166 -1.72 -18.00 -14.22
CA ALA A 166 -1.70 -16.55 -14.14
C ALA A 166 -3.05 -15.89 -14.49
N GLU A 167 -3.27 -14.72 -13.92
CA GLU A 167 -4.38 -13.81 -14.25
C GLU A 167 -3.86 -12.49 -14.84
N LEU A 168 -4.63 -11.96 -15.78
CA LEU A 168 -4.32 -10.68 -16.42
C LEU A 168 -4.68 -9.51 -15.49
N ILE A 169 -3.68 -8.73 -15.10
CA ILE A 169 -3.85 -7.51 -14.32
C ILE A 169 -3.68 -6.28 -15.21
N GLN A 170 -4.71 -5.43 -15.23
CA GLN A 170 -4.68 -4.15 -15.93
C GLN A 170 -4.08 -3.06 -15.03
N PRO A 171 -3.34 -2.08 -15.60
CA PRO A 171 -2.80 -0.96 -14.83
C PRO A 171 -3.92 -0.12 -14.20
N PRO A 172 -3.96 0.04 -12.85
CA PRO A 172 -4.91 0.90 -12.17
C PRO A 172 -4.40 2.35 -12.08
N LYS A 173 -5.17 3.24 -11.45
CA LYS A 173 -4.63 4.56 -11.05
C LYS A 173 -3.71 4.44 -9.84
N ILE A 174 -4.11 3.60 -8.87
CA ILE A 174 -3.35 3.30 -7.66
C ILE A 174 -3.12 1.79 -7.61
N PHE A 175 -1.86 1.39 -7.60
CA PHE A 175 -1.45 0.00 -7.50
C PHE A 175 -0.84 -0.25 -6.13
N VAL A 176 -1.45 -1.13 -5.35
CA VAL A 176 -0.98 -1.44 -4.00
C VAL A 176 -0.39 -2.83 -4.01
N ILE A 177 0.88 -2.94 -3.61
CA ILE A 177 1.54 -4.22 -3.40
C ILE A 177 1.62 -4.50 -1.90
N GLU A 178 1.01 -5.60 -1.46
CA GLU A 178 0.90 -5.91 -0.04
C GLU A 178 1.53 -7.27 0.26
N GLY A 179 2.25 -7.39 1.37
CA GLY A 179 2.75 -8.67 1.82
C GLY A 179 3.98 -8.57 2.69
N LEU A 180 4.79 -9.62 2.66
CA LEU A 180 5.98 -9.75 3.50
C LEU A 180 7.18 -8.93 3.00
N HIS A 181 7.35 -8.78 1.67
CA HIS A 181 8.59 -8.26 1.08
C HIS A 181 8.47 -7.06 0.10
N PRO A 182 7.51 -6.12 0.26
CA PRO A 182 7.35 -5.02 -0.71
C PRO A 182 8.54 -4.06 -0.77
N MET A 183 9.36 -3.99 0.28
CA MET A 183 10.51 -3.07 0.37
C MET A 183 11.84 -3.83 0.50
N TYR A 184 11.83 -5.16 0.36
CA TYR A 184 13.01 -6.00 0.51
C TYR A 184 14.00 -5.78 -0.64
N ASP A 185 13.56 -5.97 -1.88
CA ASP A 185 14.37 -5.74 -3.08
C ASP A 185 14.46 -4.23 -3.39
N GLU A 186 15.68 -3.74 -3.54
CA GLU A 186 15.96 -2.31 -3.79
C GLU A 186 15.32 -1.82 -5.09
N ARG A 187 15.29 -2.64 -6.14
CA ARG A 187 14.73 -2.28 -7.44
C ARG A 187 13.22 -2.11 -7.35
N VAL A 188 12.54 -2.93 -6.55
CA VAL A 188 11.10 -2.76 -6.27
C VAL A 188 10.86 -1.52 -5.42
N ARG A 189 11.71 -1.29 -4.42
CA ARG A 189 11.63 -0.14 -3.52
C ARG A 189 11.70 1.19 -4.28
N GLU A 190 12.57 1.30 -5.26
CA GLU A 190 12.69 2.49 -6.13
C GLU A 190 11.44 2.76 -6.99
N LEU A 191 10.60 1.74 -7.20
CA LEU A 191 9.33 1.89 -7.93
C LEU A 191 8.18 2.36 -7.03
N LEU A 192 8.34 2.36 -5.71
CA LEU A 192 7.30 2.80 -4.78
C LEU A 192 7.23 4.33 -4.72
N ASP A 193 6.02 4.86 -4.81
CA ASP A 193 5.75 6.29 -4.62
C ASP A 193 5.40 6.61 -3.15
N PHE A 194 4.96 5.60 -2.39
CA PHE A 194 4.75 5.68 -0.94
C PHE A 194 4.86 4.30 -0.29
N SER A 195 5.47 4.23 0.90
CA SER A 195 5.75 2.97 1.59
C SER A 195 5.21 2.97 3.02
N ILE A 196 4.46 1.91 3.36
CA ILE A 196 3.84 1.73 4.67
C ILE A 196 4.32 0.42 5.30
N TYR A 197 4.68 0.47 6.58
CA TYR A 197 5.00 -0.72 7.37
C TYR A 197 4.06 -0.83 8.57
N LEU A 198 3.44 -2.00 8.73
CA LEU A 198 2.60 -2.31 9.89
C LEU A 198 3.38 -3.18 10.88
N ASP A 199 3.92 -2.54 11.91
CA ASP A 199 4.71 -3.17 12.97
C ASP A 199 3.80 -3.54 14.14
N ILE A 200 3.58 -4.83 14.37
CA ILE A 200 2.80 -5.32 15.51
C ILE A 200 3.76 -6.00 16.47
N SER A 201 3.77 -5.58 17.73
CA SER A 201 4.61 -6.17 18.76
C SER A 201 4.34 -7.66 18.94
N ASN A 202 5.35 -8.43 19.35
CA ASN A 202 5.21 -9.87 19.56
C ASN A 202 4.14 -10.19 20.61
N GLU A 203 4.01 -9.36 21.65
CA GLU A 203 3.00 -9.49 22.69
C GLU A 203 1.59 -9.32 22.12
N VAL A 204 1.38 -8.32 21.25
CA VAL A 204 0.08 -8.08 20.61
C VAL A 204 -0.22 -9.18 19.60
N LYS A 205 0.75 -9.59 18.76
CA LYS A 205 0.62 -10.73 17.84
C LYS A 205 0.22 -11.99 18.58
N PHE A 206 0.86 -12.26 19.73
CA PHE A 206 0.57 -13.41 20.57
C PHE A 206 -0.84 -13.35 21.15
N ALA A 207 -1.24 -12.21 21.74
CA ALA A 207 -2.58 -12.02 22.30
C ALA A 207 -3.68 -12.20 21.24
N TRP A 208 -3.52 -11.62 20.05
CA TRP A 208 -4.47 -11.77 18.96
C TRP A 208 -4.53 -13.19 18.41
N LYS A 209 -3.38 -13.86 18.32
CA LYS A 209 -3.32 -15.26 17.86
C LYS A 209 -3.98 -16.20 18.85
N ILE A 210 -3.77 -16.01 20.16
CA ILE A 210 -4.51 -16.73 21.20
C ILE A 210 -6.01 -16.51 21.05
N GLN A 211 -6.46 -15.26 20.98
CA GLN A 211 -7.90 -14.96 20.92
C GLN A 211 -8.58 -15.55 19.70
N ARG A 212 -7.89 -15.59 18.56
CA ARG A 212 -8.39 -16.18 17.32
C ARG A 212 -8.35 -17.71 17.35
N ASP A 213 -7.20 -18.30 17.69
CA ASP A 213 -6.98 -19.74 17.58
C ASP A 213 -7.68 -20.53 18.70
N MET A 214 -7.84 -19.94 19.90
CA MET A 214 -8.68 -20.52 20.97
C MET A 214 -10.17 -20.49 20.61
N ALA A 215 -10.61 -19.49 19.85
CA ALA A 215 -12.00 -19.38 19.42
C ALA A 215 -12.34 -20.31 18.25
N GLU A 216 -11.38 -20.59 17.36
CA GLU A 216 -11.66 -21.28 16.09
C GLU A 216 -11.11 -22.72 15.99
N ARG A 217 -10.03 -23.11 16.69
CA ARG A 217 -9.29 -24.35 16.32
C ARG A 217 -8.69 -25.21 17.45
N GLY A 218 -8.82 -24.85 18.72
CA GLY A 218 -8.41 -25.73 19.83
C GLY A 218 -6.91 -26.06 19.90
N HIS A 219 -6.05 -25.25 19.29
CA HIS A 219 -4.60 -25.39 19.41
C HIS A 219 -4.13 -25.03 20.83
N SER A 220 -3.15 -25.77 21.35
CA SER A 220 -2.57 -25.48 22.66
C SER A 220 -1.71 -24.20 22.62
N LEU A 221 -1.65 -23.47 23.74
CA LEU A 221 -0.85 -22.24 23.85
C LEU A 221 0.62 -22.48 23.52
N GLU A 222 1.14 -23.66 23.85
CA GLU A 222 2.52 -24.08 23.59
C GLU A 222 2.80 -24.19 22.09
N SER A 223 1.85 -24.74 21.31
CA SER A 223 1.98 -24.85 19.86
C SER A 223 2.02 -23.46 19.19
N ILE A 224 1.21 -22.53 19.68
CA ILE A 224 1.18 -21.15 19.20
C ILE A 224 2.51 -20.45 19.48
N LYS A 225 3.03 -20.56 20.72
CA LYS A 225 4.33 -20.00 21.10
C LYS A 225 5.46 -20.59 20.25
N ALA A 226 5.52 -21.91 20.12
CA ALA A 226 6.53 -22.59 19.33
C ALA A 226 6.51 -22.14 17.86
N SER A 227 5.32 -21.93 17.28
CA SER A 227 5.19 -21.42 15.90
C SER A 227 5.71 -19.99 15.73
N ILE A 228 5.58 -19.13 16.74
CA ILE A 228 6.07 -17.74 16.70
C ILE A 228 7.60 -17.74 16.85
N GLU A 229 8.11 -18.46 17.84
CA GLU A 229 9.55 -18.60 18.08
C GLU A 229 10.29 -19.19 16.87
N ALA A 230 9.70 -20.21 16.22
CA ALA A 230 10.29 -20.80 15.02
C ALA A 230 10.36 -19.84 13.82
N ARG A 231 9.48 -18.82 13.75
CA ARG A 231 9.45 -17.83 12.66
C ARG A 231 10.27 -16.57 12.97
N LYS A 232 10.61 -16.35 14.24
CA LYS A 232 11.29 -15.14 14.70
C LYS A 232 12.65 -14.89 14.02
N PRO A 233 13.53 -15.89 13.82
CA PRO A 233 14.82 -15.66 13.15
C PRO A 233 14.66 -15.08 11.75
N ASP A 234 13.78 -15.67 10.92
CA ASP A 234 13.54 -15.20 9.56
C ASP A 234 12.81 -13.86 9.55
N PHE A 235 11.90 -13.62 10.51
CA PHE A 235 11.21 -12.34 10.64
C PHE A 235 12.20 -11.21 10.94
N ASP A 236 13.04 -11.38 11.97
CA ASP A 236 14.02 -10.40 12.39
C ASP A 236 15.09 -10.17 11.30
N ALA A 237 15.41 -11.20 10.50
CA ALA A 237 16.40 -11.13 9.43
C ALA A 237 15.87 -10.47 8.13
N PHE A 238 14.63 -10.78 7.73
CA PHE A 238 14.14 -10.45 6.38
C PHE A 238 12.93 -9.51 6.35
N ILE A 239 12.14 -9.46 7.42
CA ILE A 239 10.89 -8.69 7.45
C ILE A 239 11.02 -7.41 8.27
N ASP A 240 11.53 -7.51 9.51
CA ASP A 240 11.69 -6.35 10.41
C ASP A 240 12.58 -5.24 9.82
N PRO A 241 13.70 -5.53 9.12
CA PRO A 241 14.57 -4.49 8.60
C PRO A 241 13.90 -3.58 7.55
N GLN A 242 12.82 -4.02 6.91
CA GLN A 242 12.14 -3.22 5.88
C GLN A 242 11.51 -1.94 6.44
N LYS A 243 11.24 -1.84 7.75
CA LYS A 243 10.65 -0.65 8.37
C LYS A 243 11.51 0.61 8.27
N GLN A 244 12.83 0.47 8.06
CA GLN A 244 13.74 1.59 7.83
C GLN A 244 13.51 2.32 6.50
N TYR A 245 12.80 1.67 5.56
CA TYR A 245 12.50 2.19 4.23
C TYR A 245 11.08 2.75 4.10
N ALA A 246 10.24 2.57 5.13
CA ALA A 246 8.87 3.03 5.09
C ALA A 246 8.78 4.54 5.33
N ASP A 247 7.89 5.21 4.59
CA ASP A 247 7.56 6.62 4.79
C ASP A 247 6.64 6.80 6.01
N ALA A 248 5.80 5.79 6.27
CA ALA A 248 4.96 5.72 7.47
C ALA A 248 5.02 4.33 8.11
N VAL A 249 5.30 4.27 9.41
CA VAL A 249 5.23 3.05 10.22
C VAL A 249 4.10 3.17 11.22
N ILE A 250 3.22 2.17 11.26
CA ILE A 250 2.19 2.03 12.28
C ILE A 250 2.66 0.95 13.25
N GLU A 251 3.11 1.37 14.43
CA GLU A 251 3.60 0.48 15.48
C GLU A 251 2.50 0.24 16.52
N VAL A 252 2.09 -1.01 16.71
CA VAL A 252 1.04 -1.42 17.65
C VAL A 252 1.65 -2.19 18.81
N LEU A 253 1.51 -1.62 20.00
CA LEU A 253 2.12 -2.05 21.25
C LEU A 253 1.03 -2.32 22.30
N PRO A 254 1.33 -3.09 23.36
CA PRO A 254 0.47 -3.20 24.53
C PRO A 254 0.25 -1.82 25.16
N THR A 255 -0.92 -1.64 25.76
CA THR A 255 -1.23 -0.42 26.51
C THR A 255 -0.29 -0.24 27.71
N GLN A 256 -0.04 1.01 28.07
CA GLN A 256 0.63 1.37 29.33
C GLN A 256 -0.34 1.96 30.36
N LEU A 257 -1.63 2.10 30.01
CA LEU A 257 -2.63 2.70 30.90
C LEU A 257 -3.20 1.70 31.91
N ILE A 258 -3.16 0.41 31.58
CA ILE A 258 -3.65 -0.68 32.41
C ILE A 258 -2.45 -1.59 32.68
N PRO A 259 -1.96 -1.69 33.93
CA PRO A 259 -0.90 -2.62 34.28
C PRO A 259 -1.33 -4.06 33.97
N ASP A 260 -0.42 -4.87 33.45
CA ASP A 260 -0.61 -6.30 33.18
C ASP A 260 -1.77 -6.67 32.23
N ASP A 261 -2.22 -5.73 31.38
CA ASP A 261 -3.21 -6.03 30.33
C ASP A 261 -2.61 -6.85 29.20
N ASN A 262 -2.87 -8.16 29.25
CA ASN A 262 -2.49 -9.13 28.23
C ASN A 262 -3.65 -9.47 27.28
N GLU A 263 -4.80 -8.78 27.38
CA GLU A 263 -5.96 -9.08 26.54
C GLU A 263 -5.83 -8.49 25.13
N GLY A 264 -4.90 -7.56 24.89
CA GLY A 264 -4.69 -6.94 23.58
C GLY A 264 -5.90 -6.15 23.05
N LYS A 265 -6.84 -5.79 23.93
CA LYS A 265 -8.06 -5.02 23.60
C LYS A 265 -7.79 -3.52 23.59
N VAL A 266 -6.91 -3.08 24.48
CA VAL A 266 -6.51 -1.71 24.68
C VAL A 266 -5.06 -1.63 24.23
N LEU A 267 -4.81 -0.88 23.16
CA LEU A 267 -3.50 -0.84 22.52
C LEU A 267 -2.90 0.56 22.59
N ARG A 268 -1.58 0.62 22.57
CA ARG A 268 -0.82 1.82 22.29
C ARG A 268 -0.40 1.77 20.84
N VAL A 269 -0.84 2.72 20.03
CA VAL A 269 -0.45 2.80 18.62
C VAL A 269 0.42 4.02 18.42
N LYS A 270 1.56 3.86 17.76
CA LYS A 270 2.38 4.97 17.27
C LYS A 270 2.27 5.04 15.75
N LEU A 271 2.07 6.23 15.24
CA LEU A 271 2.25 6.58 13.83
C LEU A 271 3.58 7.33 13.73
N ILE A 272 4.57 6.67 13.15
CA ILE A 272 5.91 7.20 12.92
C ILE A 272 5.96 7.65 11.46
N MET A 273 6.24 8.93 11.23
CA MET A 273 6.17 9.55 9.90
C MET A 273 7.51 10.16 9.56
N LYS A 274 8.07 9.78 8.41
CA LYS A 274 9.36 10.28 7.95
C LYS A 274 9.26 11.74 7.50
N GLU A 275 10.21 12.55 7.93
CA GLU A 275 10.31 13.95 7.50
C GLU A 275 11.00 14.08 6.14
N GLY A 276 10.78 15.22 5.47
CA GLY A 276 11.47 15.56 4.21
C GLY A 276 11.00 14.79 2.97
N ILE A 277 9.93 14.00 3.06
CA ILE A 277 9.34 13.28 1.94
C ILE A 277 8.51 14.23 1.07
N LYS A 278 8.78 14.24 -0.23
CA LYS A 278 8.08 15.11 -1.18
C LYS A 278 6.58 14.78 -1.22
N PHE A 279 5.73 15.79 -1.07
CA PHE A 279 4.26 15.67 -1.04
C PHE A 279 3.68 14.88 0.14
N PHE A 280 4.49 14.58 1.16
CA PHE A 280 4.03 13.97 2.41
C PHE A 280 4.39 14.89 3.57
N ASN A 281 3.37 15.55 4.12
CA ASN A 281 3.52 16.39 5.31
C ASN A 281 3.05 15.59 6.53
N PRO A 282 3.93 15.29 7.50
CA PRO A 282 3.55 14.55 8.69
C PRO A 282 2.43 15.24 9.48
N VAL A 283 1.60 14.43 10.14
CA VAL A 283 0.58 14.92 11.05
C VAL A 283 1.23 15.46 12.32
N TYR A 284 0.77 16.61 12.80
CA TYR A 284 1.21 17.19 14.07
C TYR A 284 0.04 17.42 15.04
N LEU A 285 0.36 17.61 16.31
CA LEU A 285 -0.60 17.90 17.37
C LEU A 285 -0.28 19.26 17.98
N PHE A 286 -1.20 20.22 17.87
CA PHE A 286 -1.09 21.63 18.33
C PHE A 286 0.06 22.44 17.74
N ASP A 287 1.32 22.07 18.01
CA ASP A 287 2.51 22.83 17.64
C ASP A 287 3.56 21.90 17.01
N GLU A 288 3.87 22.12 15.74
CA GLU A 288 4.72 21.26 14.92
C GLU A 288 6.17 21.27 15.41
N GLY A 289 6.77 20.08 15.53
CA GLY A 289 8.15 19.90 16.03
C GLY A 289 8.31 19.99 17.55
N SER A 290 7.24 20.29 18.30
CA SER A 290 7.26 20.30 19.76
C SER A 290 6.94 18.93 20.38
N THR A 291 7.38 18.70 21.62
CA THR A 291 7.02 17.48 22.37
C THR A 291 5.79 17.74 23.25
N ILE A 292 4.68 17.08 22.94
CA ILE A 292 3.38 17.29 23.56
C ILE A 292 2.83 15.99 24.15
N ASN A 293 2.25 16.10 25.34
CA ASN A 293 1.39 15.07 25.92
C ASN A 293 0.00 15.66 26.16
N TRP A 294 -1.04 15.01 25.66
CA TRP A 294 -2.40 15.54 25.74
C TRP A 294 -3.40 14.48 26.17
N ILE A 295 -4.23 14.81 27.17
CA ILE A 295 -5.35 13.98 27.62
C ILE A 295 -6.62 14.76 27.29
N PRO A 296 -7.40 14.35 26.27
CA PRO A 296 -8.62 15.06 25.88
C PRO A 296 -9.77 14.86 26.87
N CYS A 297 -9.70 13.79 27.67
CA CYS A 297 -10.76 13.42 28.61
C CYS A 297 -10.90 14.48 29.71
N GLY A 298 -12.11 15.04 29.83
CA GLY A 298 -12.39 16.13 30.75
C GLY A 298 -13.85 16.54 30.67
N ARG A 299 -14.15 17.79 31.04
CA ARG A 299 -15.55 18.27 31.14
C ARG A 299 -16.33 18.20 29.82
N LYS A 300 -15.66 18.45 28.69
CA LYS A 300 -16.28 18.47 27.35
C LYS A 300 -16.26 17.11 26.64
N LEU A 301 -15.44 16.18 27.12
CA LEU A 301 -15.29 14.85 26.54
C LEU A 301 -15.18 13.82 27.66
N THR A 302 -16.32 13.18 27.97
CA THR A 302 -16.38 12.12 28.97
C THR A 302 -15.78 10.84 28.40
N CYS A 303 -14.84 10.24 29.11
CA CYS A 303 -14.21 8.99 28.74
C CYS A 303 -14.43 7.94 29.83
N SER A 304 -14.76 6.72 29.43
CA SER A 304 -14.67 5.57 30.34
C SER A 304 -13.21 5.25 30.64
N TYR A 305 -12.95 4.57 31.76
CA TYR A 305 -11.63 4.01 32.08
C TYR A 305 -11.11 3.14 30.91
N PRO A 306 -9.82 3.25 30.52
CA PRO A 306 -8.73 3.99 31.16
C PRO A 306 -8.53 5.44 30.66
N GLY A 307 -9.51 6.02 29.97
CA GLY A 307 -9.41 7.36 29.38
C GLY A 307 -8.79 7.33 27.99
N ILE A 308 -8.19 8.44 27.56
CA ILE A 308 -7.47 8.63 26.30
C ILE A 308 -6.25 9.51 26.56
N LYS A 309 -5.11 9.21 25.95
CA LYS A 309 -3.85 9.95 26.00
C LYS A 309 -3.20 9.95 24.62
N PHE A 310 -2.83 11.13 24.15
CA PHE A 310 -1.99 11.35 22.99
C PHE A 310 -0.58 11.78 23.44
N SER A 311 0.41 11.41 22.65
CA SER A 311 1.74 12.02 22.71
C SER A 311 2.21 12.32 21.29
N TYR A 312 2.88 13.44 21.12
CA TYR A 312 3.45 13.88 19.86
C TYR A 312 4.85 14.40 20.08
N GLY A 313 5.76 14.20 19.13
CA GLY A 313 7.05 14.85 19.15
C GLY A 313 8.01 14.32 18.07
N PRO A 314 9.13 15.03 17.87
CA PRO A 314 10.21 14.57 17.01
C PRO A 314 11.00 13.43 17.66
N ASP A 315 11.50 12.52 16.82
CA ASP A 315 12.37 11.42 17.23
C ASP A 315 13.33 11.06 16.07
N THR A 316 14.26 10.14 16.32
CA THR A 316 15.14 9.56 15.31
C THR A 316 14.81 8.09 15.11
N TYR A 317 14.48 7.68 13.89
CA TYR A 317 14.15 6.30 13.54
C TYR A 317 15.11 5.79 12.46
N PHE A 318 15.94 4.80 12.79
CA PHE A 318 17.00 4.30 11.90
C PHE A 318 17.94 5.39 11.35
N GLY A 319 18.25 6.39 12.18
CA GLY A 319 19.12 7.53 11.79
C GLY A 319 18.43 8.58 10.91
N GLN A 320 17.12 8.47 10.71
CA GLN A 320 16.31 9.43 9.95
C GLN A 320 15.42 10.23 10.91
N GLU A 321 15.20 11.51 10.60
CA GLU A 321 14.30 12.37 11.36
C GLU A 321 12.84 11.99 11.11
N VAL A 322 12.08 11.82 12.19
CA VAL A 322 10.68 11.42 12.14
C VAL A 322 9.84 12.23 13.13
N LEU A 323 8.55 12.39 12.81
CA LEU A 323 7.54 12.83 13.75
C LEU A 323 6.71 11.63 14.21
N ILE A 324 6.58 11.47 15.51
CA ILE A 324 5.80 10.39 16.11
C ILE A 324 4.52 10.96 16.72
N LEU A 325 3.38 10.47 16.27
CA LEU A 325 2.08 10.65 16.92
C LEU A 325 1.65 9.33 17.56
N ALA A 326 1.58 9.25 18.87
CA ALA A 326 1.09 8.08 19.59
C ALA A 326 -0.25 8.34 20.28
N TYR A 327 -1.04 7.28 20.38
CA TYR A 327 -2.38 7.28 20.95
C TYR A 327 -2.62 6.04 21.82
N LEU A 328 -3.20 6.26 23.01
CA LEU A 328 -3.72 5.25 23.93
C LEU A 328 -5.12 5.69 24.39
N PRO A 329 -6.09 4.79 24.66
CA PRO A 329 -6.20 3.42 24.25
C PRO A 329 -6.85 3.31 22.87
N PHE A 330 -6.20 2.54 22.00
CA PHE A 330 -6.81 2.11 20.74
C PHE A 330 -7.66 0.87 21.01
N CYS A 331 -8.99 1.03 20.98
CA CYS A 331 -9.91 -0.10 21.06
C CYS A 331 -10.19 -0.63 19.65
N VAL A 332 -9.76 -1.86 19.38
CA VAL A 332 -9.90 -2.56 18.07
C VAL A 332 -11.35 -2.56 17.57
N LYS A 333 -12.34 -2.55 18.47
CA LYS A 333 -13.77 -2.61 18.13
C LYS A 333 -14.42 -1.25 17.82
N ARG A 334 -13.84 -0.09 18.15
CA ARG A 334 -14.61 1.18 18.15
C ARG A 334 -13.99 2.41 17.52
N VAL A 335 -12.68 2.46 17.23
CA VAL A 335 -12.05 3.72 16.77
C VAL A 335 -11.02 3.47 15.68
N MET A 336 -11.45 2.83 14.60
CA MET A 336 -10.70 2.87 13.34
C MET A 336 -11.47 3.71 12.29
N LEU A 337 -12.60 4.31 12.73
CA LEU A 337 -13.49 5.25 12.02
C LEU A 337 -13.04 6.72 12.06
N THR A 338 -11.98 7.07 12.82
CA THR A 338 -11.75 8.48 13.22
C THR A 338 -10.39 9.05 12.83
N ALA A 339 -9.54 8.28 12.15
CA ALA A 339 -8.21 8.74 11.73
C ALA A 339 -8.14 9.35 10.32
N VAL A 340 -9.24 9.35 9.54
CA VAL A 340 -9.25 9.89 8.16
C VAL A 340 -10.31 11.00 7.96
N THR A 341 -10.91 11.49 9.04
CA THR A 341 -11.85 12.61 9.02
C THR A 341 -11.46 13.67 10.02
N TRP A 342 -10.26 14.23 9.83
CA TRP A 342 -9.97 15.58 10.28
C TRP A 342 -9.76 16.42 9.02
N LYS A 343 -10.82 17.16 8.67
CA LYS A 343 -10.82 18.17 7.61
C LYS A 343 -10.10 19.42 8.08
#